data_AF-A0A6P1DDR9-F1
#
_entry.id   AF-A0A6P1DDR9-F1
#
_cell.length_a   1.000
_cell.length_b   1.000
_cell.length_c   1.000
_cell.angle_alpha   90.00
_cell.angle_beta   90.00
_cell.angle_gamma   90.00
#
_symmetry.space_group_name_H-M   'P 1'
#
loop_
_entity.id
_entity.type
_entity.pdbx_description
1 polymer ?
#
loop_
_entity_poly.entity_id
_entity_poly.type
_entity_poly.pdbx_seq_one_letter_code
_entity_poly.pdbx_strand_id
1 'polypeptide(L)'
;RSKAQAQAIRSATGKQHELQLVPEATAALAYLRHTGLVDRYRTVALVDVGASGVTVTVATQADGTVLHSARTTTVSGNAIDELIYHHLVDAHYARRGTRPNRTMLTNRGRAAKEH
;
A
#
# COMPACT_ATOMS: atom_id res chain seq x y z
N ARG A 1 1.10 6.54 -10.20
CA ARG A 1 0.61 5.29 -10.86
C ARG A 1 1.09 5.28 -12.32
N SER A 2 1.32 4.11 -12.92
CA SER A 2 1.71 4.04 -14.34
C SER A 2 0.51 4.25 -15.26
N LYS A 3 0.75 4.76 -16.47
CA LYS A 3 -0.31 4.96 -17.49
C LYS A 3 -1.01 3.63 -17.85
N ALA A 4 -0.27 2.53 -17.91
CA ALA A 4 -0.79 1.20 -18.19
C ALA A 4 -1.77 0.70 -17.11
N GLN A 5 -1.44 0.91 -15.83
CA GLN A 5 -2.33 0.52 -14.73
C GLN A 5 -3.63 1.35 -14.74
N ALA A 6 -3.55 2.65 -15.03
CA ALA A 6 -4.72 3.51 -15.15
C ALA A 6 -5.65 3.07 -16.31
N GLN A 7 -5.08 2.63 -17.42
CA GLN A 7 -5.85 2.09 -18.55
C GLN A 7 -6.52 0.77 -18.18
N ALA A 8 -5.81 -0.16 -17.53
CA ALA A 8 -6.39 -1.43 -17.09
C ALA A 8 -7.59 -1.23 -16.15
N ILE A 9 -7.50 -0.29 -15.20
CA ILE A 9 -8.61 0.04 -14.30
C ILE A 9 -9.81 0.58 -15.08
N ARG A 10 -9.58 1.54 -15.99
CA ARG A 10 -10.66 2.09 -16.83
C ARG A 10 -11.36 1.02 -17.68
N SER A 11 -10.58 0.08 -18.22
CA SER A 11 -11.13 -1.04 -18.97
C SER A 11 -11.95 -2.00 -18.09
N ALA A 12 -11.57 -2.21 -16.84
CA ALA A 12 -12.28 -3.06 -15.89
C ALA A 12 -13.60 -2.44 -15.39
N THR A 13 -13.72 -1.11 -15.34
CA THR A 13 -14.91 -0.40 -14.86
C THR A 13 -16.08 -0.33 -15.85
N GLY A 14 -15.92 -0.86 -17.08
CA GLY A 14 -16.99 -0.90 -18.09
C GLY A 14 -17.47 0.48 -18.56
N LYS A 15 -18.71 0.57 -19.08
CA LYS A 15 -19.34 1.83 -19.57
C LYS A 15 -19.95 2.67 -18.44
N GLN A 16 -19.34 2.71 -17.26
CA GLN A 16 -19.78 3.65 -16.24
C GLN A 16 -19.35 5.05 -16.67
N HIS A 17 -20.34 5.84 -17.09
CA HIS A 17 -20.13 7.23 -17.47
C HIS A 17 -19.80 8.03 -16.20
N GLU A 18 -18.75 8.86 -16.27
CA GLU A 18 -18.29 9.82 -15.24
C GLU A 18 -17.31 9.34 -14.14
N LEU A 19 -16.59 8.23 -14.31
CA LEU A 19 -15.52 7.87 -13.37
C LEU A 19 -14.22 8.64 -13.63
N GLN A 20 -13.69 9.29 -12.59
CA GLN A 20 -12.35 9.89 -12.60
C GLN A 20 -11.38 9.08 -11.72
N LEU A 21 -10.19 8.79 -12.26
CA LEU A 21 -9.13 8.19 -11.48
C LEU A 21 -8.40 9.26 -10.68
N VAL A 22 -8.53 9.18 -9.36
CA VAL A 22 -7.84 10.07 -8.42
C VAL A 22 -6.61 9.34 -7.84
N PRO A 23 -5.42 9.98 -7.77
CA PRO A 23 -4.29 9.43 -7.03
C PRO A 23 -4.65 9.16 -5.56
N GLU A 24 -4.19 8.04 -4.98
CA GLU A 24 -4.42 7.71 -3.55
C GLU A 24 -4.05 8.86 -2.62
N ALA A 25 -2.86 9.43 -2.80
CA ALA A 25 -2.39 10.55 -2.00
C ALA A 25 -3.33 11.78 -2.10
N THR A 26 -3.89 12.07 -3.27
CA THR A 26 -4.84 13.17 -3.45
C THR A 26 -6.13 12.91 -2.68
N ALA A 27 -6.67 11.69 -2.77
CA ALA A 27 -7.87 11.30 -2.03
C ALA A 27 -7.64 11.35 -0.50
N ALA A 28 -6.50 10.84 -0.03
CA ALA A 28 -6.13 10.87 1.39
C ALA A 28 -5.95 12.31 1.91
N LEU A 29 -5.29 13.18 1.14
CA LEU A 29 -5.13 14.58 1.53
C LEU A 29 -6.48 15.31 1.58
N ALA A 30 -7.37 15.06 0.63
CA ALA A 30 -8.70 15.66 0.63
C ALA A 30 -9.46 15.32 1.91
N TYR A 31 -9.41 14.06 2.36
CA TYR A 31 -10.00 13.64 3.63
C TYR A 31 -9.33 14.31 4.84
N LEU A 32 -7.99 14.34 4.90
CA LEU A 32 -7.26 14.95 6.01
C LEU A 32 -7.51 16.45 6.13
N ARG A 33 -7.64 17.17 5.01
CA ARG A 33 -8.02 18.59 4.98
C ARG A 33 -9.46 18.78 5.43
N HIS A 34 -10.38 17.93 4.97
CA HIS A 34 -11.78 18.01 5.36
C HIS A 34 -11.99 17.83 6.87
N THR A 35 -11.17 16.99 7.52
CA THR A 35 -11.22 16.76 8.97
C THR A 35 -10.49 17.82 9.80
N GLY A 36 -9.77 18.75 9.17
CA GLY A 36 -8.95 19.76 9.84
C GLY A 36 -7.69 19.22 10.53
N LEU A 37 -7.41 17.91 10.42
CA LEU A 37 -6.28 17.24 11.10
C LEU A 37 -4.91 17.82 10.69
N VAL A 38 -4.84 18.47 9.53
CA VAL A 38 -3.61 18.99 8.95
C VAL A 38 -3.52 20.52 8.92
N ASP A 39 -4.51 21.25 9.44
CA ASP A 39 -4.63 22.71 9.24
C ASP A 39 -3.45 23.52 9.80
N ARG A 40 -2.79 23.01 10.83
CA ARG A 40 -1.59 23.64 11.41
C ARG A 40 -0.32 23.48 10.58
N TYR A 41 -0.36 22.71 9.49
CA TYR A 41 0.81 22.37 8.69
C TYR A 41 0.75 23.01 7.31
N ARG A 42 1.88 23.56 6.86
CA ARG A 42 2.02 24.07 5.48
C ARG A 42 2.20 22.95 4.46
N THR A 43 2.85 21.87 4.88
CA THR A 43 3.25 20.74 4.04
C THR A 43 2.97 19.44 4.78
N VAL A 44 2.43 18.45 4.07
CA VAL A 44 2.07 17.14 4.60
C VAL A 44 2.81 16.07 3.82
N ALA A 45 3.41 15.11 4.53
CA ALA A 45 3.92 13.88 3.96
C ALA A 45 2.89 12.76 4.16
N LEU A 46 2.42 12.18 3.06
CA LEU A 46 1.53 11.03 3.04
C LEU A 46 2.38 9.79 2.80
N VAL A 47 2.31 8.85 3.73
CA VAL A 47 3.02 7.57 3.65
C VAL A 47 1.98 6.47 3.46
N ASP A 48 1.90 5.96 2.24
CA ASP A 48 1.03 4.86 1.88
C ASP A 48 1.85 3.56 1.87
N VAL A 49 1.57 2.70 2.85
CA VAL A 49 2.22 1.39 3.02
C VAL A 49 1.28 0.32 2.49
N GLY A 50 1.51 -0.09 1.25
CA GLY A 50 0.69 -1.08 0.57
C GLY A 50 1.31 -2.48 0.54
N ALA A 51 0.55 -3.43 0.00
CA ALA A 51 0.99 -4.81 -0.16
C ALA A 51 2.25 -4.95 -1.03
N SER A 52 2.42 -4.10 -2.06
CA SER A 52 3.51 -4.22 -3.05
C SER A 52 4.61 -3.16 -2.92
N GLY A 53 4.50 -2.24 -1.95
CA GLY A 53 5.49 -1.19 -1.78
C GLY A 53 5.00 -0.09 -0.86
N VAL A 54 5.90 0.85 -0.59
CA VAL A 54 5.63 2.09 0.12
C VAL A 54 5.73 3.25 -0.86
N THR A 55 4.72 4.12 -0.86
CA THR A 55 4.73 5.39 -1.59
C THR A 55 4.72 6.54 -0.58
N VAL A 56 5.69 7.44 -0.69
CA VAL A 56 5.73 8.69 0.08
C VAL A 56 5.44 9.83 -0.87
N THR A 57 4.45 10.66 -0.54
CA THR A 57 4.10 11.86 -1.30
C THR A 57 4.09 13.07 -0.38
N VAL A 58 4.90 14.07 -0.70
CA VAL A 58 4.96 15.35 0.00
C VAL A 58 4.15 16.36 -0.79
N ALA A 59 3.17 16.99 -0.16
CA ALA A 59 2.30 17.98 -0.79
C ALA A 59 2.05 19.19 0.10
N THR A 60 1.73 20.33 -0.49
CA THR A 60 1.22 21.50 0.22
C THR A 60 -0.16 21.20 0.80
N GLN A 61 -0.42 21.66 2.01
CA GLN A 61 -1.73 21.47 2.64
C GLN A 61 -2.82 22.35 1.98
N ALA A 62 -2.45 23.56 1.53
CA ALA A 62 -3.42 24.56 1.08
C ALA A 62 -4.23 24.12 -0.15
N ASP A 63 -3.56 23.50 -1.13
CA ASP A 63 -4.13 23.15 -2.44
C ASP A 63 -3.78 21.72 -2.89
N GLY A 64 -2.94 21.00 -2.15
CA GLY A 64 -2.53 19.64 -2.49
C GLY A 64 -1.49 19.55 -3.60
N THR A 65 -0.78 20.63 -3.91
CA THR A 65 0.33 20.63 -4.86
C THR A 65 1.42 19.66 -4.40
N VAL A 66 1.68 18.65 -5.20
CA VAL A 66 2.73 17.64 -4.94
C VAL A 66 4.10 18.28 -5.14
N LEU A 67 4.90 18.32 -4.07
CA LEU A 67 6.27 18.80 -4.06
C LEU A 67 7.25 17.68 -4.39
N HIS A 68 6.98 16.46 -3.91
CA HIS A 68 7.80 15.28 -4.18
C HIS A 68 6.98 14.00 -4.05
N SER A 69 7.35 12.97 -4.81
CA SER A 69 6.78 11.63 -4.66
C SER A 69 7.83 10.58 -4.97
N ALA A 70 7.96 9.59 -4.07
CA ALA A 70 8.87 8.48 -4.21
C ALA A 70 8.15 7.17 -3.87
N ARG A 71 8.53 6.10 -4.57
CA ARG A 71 8.03 4.75 -4.30
C ARG A 71 9.20 3.80 -4.16
N THR A 72 9.13 2.92 -3.16
CA THR A 72 10.03 1.79 -3.00
C THR A 72 9.24 0.49 -2.92
N THR A 73 9.80 -0.59 -3.47
CA THR A 73 9.29 -1.96 -3.32
C THR A 73 10.07 -2.75 -2.28
N THR A 74 11.14 -2.17 -1.73
CA THR A 74 12.02 -2.83 -0.73
C THR A 74 11.28 -3.13 0.56
N VAL A 75 10.40 -2.20 0.97
CA VAL A 75 9.48 -2.37 2.10
C VAL A 75 8.08 -2.52 1.53
N SER A 76 7.38 -3.59 1.90
CA SER A 76 6.01 -3.85 1.46
C SER A 76 5.32 -4.87 2.35
N GLY A 77 3.98 -4.90 2.34
CA GLY A 77 3.23 -5.94 3.04
C GLY A 77 3.61 -7.36 2.60
N ASN A 78 3.87 -7.57 1.31
CA ASN A 78 4.31 -8.86 0.77
C ASN A 78 5.73 -9.23 1.25
N ALA A 79 6.64 -8.26 1.35
CA ALA A 79 7.97 -8.51 1.89
C ALA A 79 7.90 -8.92 3.37
N ILE A 80 7.02 -8.30 4.16
CA ILE A 80 6.77 -8.68 5.55
C ILE A 80 6.16 -10.09 5.62
N ASP A 81 5.16 -10.39 4.79
CA ASP A 81 4.54 -11.72 4.73
C ASP A 81 5.60 -12.82 4.44
N GLU A 82 6.59 -12.54 3.60
CA GLU A 82 7.69 -13.47 3.34
C GLU A 82 8.67 -13.63 4.49
N LEU A 83 9.01 -12.55 5.20
CA LEU A 83 9.83 -12.65 6.41
C LEU A 83 9.15 -13.52 7.48
N ILE A 84 7.82 -13.37 7.65
CA ILE A 84 7.03 -14.20 8.56
C ILE A 84 7.04 -15.67 8.08
N TYR A 85 6.84 -15.91 6.78
CA TYR A 85 6.90 -17.26 6.22
C TYR A 85 8.25 -17.94 6.50
N HIS A 86 9.37 -17.28 6.21
CA HIS A 86 10.71 -17.82 6.46
C HIS A 86 10.93 -18.11 7.94
N HIS A 87 10.55 -17.19 8.83
CA HIS A 87 10.63 -17.39 10.27
C HIS A 87 9.86 -18.65 10.72
N LEU A 88 8.62 -18.84 10.25
CA LEU A 88 7.80 -20.00 10.59
C LEU A 88 8.41 -21.31 10.07
N VAL A 89 8.97 -21.30 8.86
CA VAL A 89 9.65 -22.46 8.27
C VAL A 89 10.86 -22.85 9.11
N ASP A 90 11.71 -21.88 9.45
CA ASP A 90 12.95 -22.10 10.19
C ASP A 90 12.66 -22.56 11.64
N ALA A 91 11.68 -21.94 12.29
CA ALA A 91 11.33 -22.27 13.67
C ALA A 91 10.65 -23.64 13.82
N HIS A 92 9.82 -24.06 12.86
CA HIS A 92 8.88 -25.17 13.06
C HIS A 92 8.95 -26.31 12.05
N TYR A 93 9.52 -26.09 10.86
CA TYR A 93 9.46 -27.08 9.76
C TYR A 93 10.83 -27.57 9.29
N ALA A 94 11.91 -26.80 9.52
CA ALA A 94 13.27 -27.20 9.13
C ALA A 94 13.73 -28.53 9.74
N ARG A 95 13.24 -28.90 10.93
CA ARG A 95 13.64 -30.13 11.64
C ARG A 95 12.78 -31.36 11.36
N ARG A 96 11.62 -31.20 10.69
CA ARG A 96 10.58 -32.25 10.60
C ARG A 96 10.51 -32.97 9.26
N GLY A 97 11.37 -32.64 8.29
CA GLY A 97 11.32 -33.21 6.93
C GLY A 97 10.00 -32.96 6.18
N THR A 98 9.08 -32.20 6.76
CA THR A 98 7.76 -31.90 6.21
C THR A 98 7.86 -30.56 5.48
N ARG A 99 7.56 -30.53 4.18
CA ARG A 99 7.45 -29.27 3.43
C ARG A 99 6.11 -28.62 3.76
N PRO A 100 6.07 -27.45 4.42
CA PRO A 100 4.81 -26.81 4.73
C PRO A 100 4.14 -26.25 3.47
N ASN A 101 2.82 -26.14 3.51
CA ASN A 101 2.06 -25.47 2.46
C ASN A 101 2.28 -23.96 2.55
N ARG A 102 3.07 -23.41 1.62
CA ARG A 102 3.44 -21.98 1.58
C ARG A 102 2.22 -21.07 1.58
N THR A 103 1.25 -21.30 0.69
CA THR A 103 0.05 -20.46 0.58
C THR A 103 -0.71 -20.39 1.90
N MET A 104 -0.85 -21.54 2.56
CA MET A 104 -1.53 -21.62 3.85
C MET A 104 -0.77 -20.89 4.96
N LEU A 105 0.56 -21.01 5.02
CA LEU A 105 1.38 -20.26 5.99
C LEU A 105 1.40 -18.76 5.73
N THR A 106 1.56 -18.31 4.48
CA THR A 106 1.53 -16.89 4.11
C THR A 106 0.17 -16.26 4.47
N ASN A 107 -0.94 -16.96 4.21
CA ASN A 107 -2.28 -16.45 4.55
C ASN A 107 -2.49 -16.35 6.08
N ARG A 108 -1.99 -17.32 6.86
CA ARG A 108 -2.03 -17.22 8.33
C ARG A 108 -1.12 -16.13 8.86
N GLY A 109 0.07 -15.99 8.30
CA GLY A 109 1.00 -14.90 8.63
C GLY A 109 0.37 -13.54 8.37
N ARG A 110 -0.31 -13.37 7.24
CA ARG A 110 -1.08 -12.16 6.92
C ARG A 110 -2.18 -11.88 7.95
N ALA A 111 -2.98 -12.89 8.28
CA ALA A 111 -4.04 -12.73 9.28
C ALA A 111 -3.49 -12.34 10.66
N ALA A 112 -2.34 -12.89 11.06
CA ALA A 112 -1.68 -12.55 12.33
C ALA A 112 -1.06 -11.14 12.33
N LYS A 113 -0.59 -10.65 11.17
CA LYS A 113 -0.06 -9.28 11.02
C LYS A 113 -1.16 -8.21 11.11
N GLU A 114 -2.38 -8.57 10.72
CA GLU A 114 -3.53 -7.65 10.63
C GLU A 114 -4.41 -7.63 11.89
N HIS A 115 -4.07 -8.43 12.90
CA HIS A 115 -4.68 -8.44 14.24
C HIS A 115 -3.78 -7.73 15.26
#